data_AF-A0A6M0HWJ8-F1
#
_entry.id   AF-A0A6M0HWJ8-F1
#
_cell.length_a   1.000
_cell.length_b   1.000
_cell.length_c   1.000
_cell.angle_alpha   90.00
_cell.angle_beta   90.00
_cell.angle_gamma   90.00
#
_symmetry.space_group_name_H-M   'P 1'
#
loop_
_entity.id
_entity.type
_entity.pdbx_description
1 polymer ?
#
loop_
_entity_poly.entity_id
_entity_poly.type
_entity_poly.pdbx_seq_one_letter_code
_entity_poly.pdbx_strand_id
1 'polypeptide(L)' 'MIAKTQSRLALIRLALWSAVGRLDGALDFESLSVRSVRIEARTSHLPVARDGEVETMVLPLHYSIRPAALQVFVPG' A
#
# COMPACT_ATOMS: atom_id res chain seq x y z
N MET A 1 -2.39 2.51 -3.48
CA MET A 1 -1.22 3.14 -4.09
C MET A 1 -0.13 2.09 -4.22
N ILE A 2 0.43 1.91 -5.42
CA ILE A 2 1.45 0.89 -5.74
C ILE A 2 2.61 1.63 -6.40
N ALA A 3 3.85 1.39 -6.00
CA ALA A 3 5.02 2.02 -6.63
C ALA A 3 5.35 1.35 -7.97
N LYS A 4 5.57 2.13 -9.03
CA LYS A 4 5.88 1.61 -10.38
C LYS A 4 7.37 1.41 -10.65
N THR A 5 8.23 1.82 -9.74
CA THR A 5 9.67 1.86 -9.95
C THR A 5 10.33 0.49 -9.72
N GLN A 6 11.14 0.05 -10.69
CA GLN A 6 11.98 -1.15 -10.58
C GLN A 6 13.48 -0.85 -10.37
N SER A 7 13.91 0.41 -10.43
CA SER A 7 15.33 0.79 -10.29
C SER A 7 15.64 1.43 -8.93
N ARG A 8 16.82 1.12 -8.39
CA ARG A 8 17.27 1.63 -7.08
C ARG A 8 17.40 3.16 -7.06
N LEU A 9 17.88 3.76 -8.15
CA LEU A 9 18.00 5.21 -8.29
C LEU A 9 16.63 5.90 -8.27
N ALA A 10 15.64 5.32 -8.94
CA ALA A 10 14.29 5.88 -8.92
C ALA A 10 13.65 5.75 -7.53
N LEU A 11 13.94 4.70 -6.75
CA LEU A 11 13.50 4.61 -5.35
C LEU A 11 14.16 5.67 -4.45
N ILE A 12 15.45 5.93 -4.62
CA ILE A 12 16.15 6.99 -3.89
C ILE A 12 15.57 8.36 -4.25
N ARG A 13 15.37 8.60 -5.56
CA ARG A 13 14.73 9.82 -6.07
C ARG A 13 13.33 9.99 -5.46
N LEU A 14 12.53 8.93 -5.44
CA LEU A 14 11.20 8.89 -4.87
C LEU A 14 11.20 9.26 -3.38
N ALA A 15 12.08 8.64 -2.59
CA ALA A 15 12.20 8.92 -1.16
C ALA A 15 12.56 10.40 -0.91
N LEU A 16 13.54 10.92 -1.65
CA LEU A 16 13.96 12.32 -1.52
C LEU A 16 12.84 13.30 -1.85
N TRP A 17 12.13 13.09 -2.96
CA TRP A 17 11.01 13.96 -3.35
C TRP A 17 9.81 13.85 -2.42
N SER A 18 9.57 12.66 -1.85
CA SER A 18 8.53 12.47 -0.84
C SER A 18 8.80 13.28 0.43
N ALA A 19 10.06 13.36 0.87
CA ALA A 19 10.47 14.15 2.03
C ALA A 19 10.31 15.67 1.80
N VAL A 20 10.42 16.14 0.55
CA VAL A 20 10.24 17.55 0.16
C VAL A 20 8.78 17.86 -0.20
N GLY A 21 7.86 16.89 -0.08
CA GLY A 21 6.43 17.06 -0.37
C GLY A 21 6.08 17.17 -1.86
N ARG A 22 7.00 16.77 -2.74
CA ARG A 22 6.86 16.87 -4.20
C ARG A 22 6.75 15.49 -4.83
N LEU A 23 5.64 14.81 -4.60
CA LEU A 23 5.37 13.53 -5.25
C LEU A 23 4.65 13.76 -6.58
N ASP A 24 5.30 13.43 -7.70
CA ASP A 24 4.63 13.40 -8.99
C ASP A 24 3.91 12.06 -9.15
N GLY A 25 2.65 12.05 -8.71
CA GLY A 25 1.85 10.83 -8.54
C GLY A 25 1.66 10.02 -9.82
N ALA A 26 1.76 10.63 -11.01
CA ALA A 26 1.56 9.94 -12.29
C ALA A 26 2.77 9.11 -12.75
N LEU A 27 3.99 9.50 -12.35
CA LEU A 27 5.23 8.86 -12.78
C LEU A 27 5.65 7.74 -11.83
N ASP A 28 5.47 7.94 -10.53
CA ASP A 28 6.06 7.06 -9.53
C ASP A 28 5.06 6.07 -8.90
N PHE A 29 3.75 6.32 -9.02
CA PHE A 29 2.71 5.52 -8.37
C PHE A 29 1.50 5.21 -9.25
N GLU A 30 0.85 4.09 -8.93
CA GLU A 30 -0.50 3.79 -9.38
C GLU A 30 -1.47 3.89 -8.21
N SER A 31 -2.52 4.69 -8.35
CA SER A 31 -3.61 4.75 -7.37
C SER A 31 -4.84 4.05 -7.95
N LEU A 32 -5.34 3.05 -7.23
CA LEU A 32 -6.53 2.31 -7.59
C LEU A 32 -7.55 2.51 -6.47
N SER A 33 -8.77 2.90 -6.85
CA SER A 33 -9.92 2.95 -5.95
C SER A 33 -10.79 1.74 -6.20
N VAL A 34 -10.68 0.73 -5.34
CA VAL A 34 -11.33 -0.57 -5.49
C VAL A 34 -11.89 -1.04 -4.16
N ARG A 35 -12.98 -1.82 -4.19
CA ARG A 35 -13.58 -2.40 -2.98
C ARG A 35 -12.87 -3.66 -2.50
N SER A 36 -12.18 -4.37 -3.39
CA SER A 36 -11.47 -5.60 -3.09
C SER A 36 -10.19 -5.70 -3.91
N VAL A 37 -9.15 -6.28 -3.31
CA VAL A 37 -7.86 -6.56 -3.96
C VAL A 37 -7.44 -7.98 -3.62
N ARG A 38 -6.90 -8.67 -4.64
CA ARG A 38 -6.21 -9.94 -4.48
C ARG A 38 -4.74 -9.74 -4.80
N ILE A 39 -3.85 -10.05 -3.86
CA ILE A 39 -2.40 -9.95 -4.05
C ILE A 39 -1.86 -11.37 -4.22
N GLU A 40 -1.15 -11.58 -5.32
CA GLU A 40 -0.43 -12.82 -5.62
C GLU A 40 1.06 -12.53 -5.78
N ALA A 41 1.90 -13.45 -5.35
CA ALA A 41 3.34 -13.39 -5.59
C ALA A 41 3.89 -14.81 -5.73
N ARG A 42 5.15 -14.91 -6.20
CA ARG A 42 5.83 -16.20 -6.40
C ARG A 42 6.18 -16.92 -5.10
N THR A 43 6.28 -16.18 -3.99
CA THR A 43 6.50 -16.74 -2.65
C THR A 43 5.17 -17.19 -2.04
N SER A 44 5.22 -18.15 -1.11
CA SER A 44 4.06 -18.55 -0.31
C SER A 44 3.85 -17.66 0.92
N HIS A 45 4.93 -17.04 1.42
CA HIS A 45 4.94 -16.23 2.63
C HIS A 45 5.50 -14.84 2.31
N LEU A 46 4.80 -13.80 2.77
CA LEU A 46 5.16 -12.41 2.52
C LEU A 46 5.10 -11.62 3.82
N PRO A 47 6.17 -10.92 4.24
CA PRO A 47 6.10 -9.96 5.33
C PRO A 47 5.25 -8.76 4.88
N VAL A 48 4.22 -8.45 5.66
CA VAL A 48 3.27 -7.38 5.42
C VAL A 48 3.27 -6.44 6.61
N ALA A 49 3.49 -5.15 6.36
CA ALA A 49 3.24 -4.13 7.37
C ALA A 49 1.73 -3.84 7.43
N ARG A 50 1.07 -4.26 8.51
CA ARG A 50 -0.34 -4.03 8.81
C ARG A 50 -0.46 -3.16 10.05
N ASP A 51 -1.16 -2.03 9.94
CA ASP A 51 -1.41 -1.11 11.07
C ASP A 51 -0.13 -0.64 11.81
N GLY A 52 1.02 -0.65 11.12
CA GLY A 52 2.32 -0.26 11.66
C GLY A 52 3.18 -1.44 12.17
N GLU A 53 2.63 -2.64 12.24
CA GLU A 53 3.32 -3.86 12.67
C GLU A 53 3.64 -4.77 11.48
N VAL A 54 4.77 -5.49 11.52
CA VAL A 54 5.15 -6.42 10.47
C VAL A 54 4.74 -7.84 10.85
N GLU A 55 3.89 -8.46 10.04
CA GLU A 55 3.44 -9.84 10.20
C GLU A 55 3.74 -10.64 8.91
N THR A 56 4.12 -11.91 9.04
CA THR A 56 4.26 -12.79 7.87
C THR A 56 2.91 -13.39 7.50
N MET A 57 2.39 -13.05 6.32
CA MET A 57 1.10 -13.55 5.83
C MET A 57 1.28 -14.57 4.70
N VAL A 58 0.34 -15.52 4.61
CA VAL A 58 0.31 -16.55 3.57
C VAL A 58 -0.46 -16.06 2.35
N LEU A 59 0.11 -16.23 1.17
CA LEU A 59 -0.50 -15.85 -0.10
C LEU A 59 -1.48 -16.91 -0.63
N PRO A 60 -2.50 -16.52 -1.43
CA PRO A 60 -2.82 -15.14 -1.85
C PRO A 60 -3.49 -14.33 -0.73
N LEU A 61 -3.27 -13.01 -0.72
CA LEU A 61 -3.93 -12.10 0.23
C LEU A 61 -5.21 -11.55 -0.39
N HIS A 62 -6.33 -11.63 0.33
CA HIS A 62 -7.61 -11.05 -0.08
C HIS A 62 -8.01 -9.91 0.84
N TYR A 63 -7.91 -8.69 0.34
CA TYR A 63 -8.38 -7.49 1.03
C TYR A 63 -9.76 -7.10 0.53
N SER A 64 -10.63 -6.67 1.44
CA SER A 64 -11.95 -6.14 1.12
C SER A 64 -12.33 -5.04 2.09
N ILE A 65 -12.80 -3.92 1.55
CA ILE A 65 -13.33 -2.81 2.33
C ILE A 65 -14.71 -3.23 2.84
N ARG A 66 -14.95 -3.08 4.15
CA ARG A 66 -16.25 -3.28 4.78
C ARG A 66 -16.80 -1.93 5.25
N PRO A 67 -17.61 -1.24 4.43
CA PRO A 67 -18.19 0.05 4.81
C PRO A 67 -19.05 -0.08 6.06
N ALA A 68 -18.96 0.89 6.96
CA ALA A 68 -19.74 0.93 8.21
C ALA A 68 -19.61 -0.33 9.10
N ALA A 69 -18.47 -1.03 9.03
CA ALA A 69 -18.24 -2.24 9.84
C ALA A 69 -18.09 -1.95 11.34
N LEU A 70 -17.85 -0.70 11.73
CA LEU A 70 -17.67 -0.29 13.12
C LEU A 70 -18.46 1.00 13.37
N GLN A 71 -19.21 1.03 14.48
CA GLN A 71 -19.78 2.27 15.01
C GLN A 71 -18.71 2.96 15.86
N VAL A 72 -18.43 4.23 15.56
CA VAL A 72 -17.42 5.03 16.26
C VAL A 72 -18.06 6.29 16.80
N PHE A 73 -17.66 6.68 18.02
CA PHE A 73 -18.03 7.98 18.57
C PHE A 73 -17.14 9.04 17.92
N VAL A 74 -17.75 10.07 17.34
CA VAL A 74 -17.05 11.24 16.78
C VAL A 74 -17.38 12.47 17.63
N PRO A 75 -16.42 13.36 17.88
CA PRO A 75 -16.69 14.60 18.59
C PRO A 75 -17.63 15.49 17.76
N GLY A 76 -18.61 16.07 18.45
CA GLY A 76 -19.52 17.12 17.97
C GLY A 76 -19.61 18.23 19.00
#